data_AF-A0A351HU36-F1
#
_entry.id   AF-A0A351HU36-F1
#
_cell.length_a   1.000
_cell.length_b   1.000
_cell.length_c   1.000
_cell.angle_alpha   90.00
_cell.angle_beta   90.00
_cell.angle_gamma   90.00
#
_symmetry.space_group_name_H-M   'P 1'
#
loop_
_entity.id
_entity.type
_entity.pdbx_description
1 polymer ?
#
loop_
_entity_poly.entity_id
_entity_poly.type
_entity_poly.pdbx_seq_one_letter_code
_entity_poly.pdbx_strand_id
1 'polypeptide(L)' 'MRVDKIKIMVIMAKKSLNQIQLAEKTGMSRGNLSTIINGKRCKVETVVRIADALEVDYKELLEEKE' A
#
# COMPACT_ATOMS: atom_id res chain seq x y z
N MET A 1 -10.13 -5.80 3.76
CA MET A 1 -9.56 -6.00 2.42
C MET A 1 -8.12 -6.48 2.53
N ARG A 2 -7.55 -7.02 1.45
CA ARG A 2 -6.13 -7.35 1.35
C ARG A 2 -5.56 -6.59 0.16
N VAL A 3 -4.32 -6.17 0.31
CA VAL A 3 -3.57 -5.51 -0.75
C VAL A 3 -2.62 -6.48 -1.40
N ASP A 4 -2.40 -6.30 -2.70
CA ASP A 4 -1.43 -7.07 -3.45
C ASP A 4 -0.03 -6.46 -3.24
N LYS A 5 0.84 -7.26 -2.60
CA LYS A 5 2.22 -6.88 -2.33
C LYS A 5 3.00 -6.52 -3.59
N ILE A 6 2.82 -7.31 -4.65
CA ILE A 6 3.56 -7.14 -5.91
C ILE A 6 3.12 -5.85 -6.57
N LYS A 7 1.80 -5.60 -6.65
CA LYS A 7 1.28 -4.34 -7.23
C LYS A 7 1.81 -3.12 -6.48
N ILE A 8 1.80 -3.15 -5.14
CA ILE A 8 2.38 -2.08 -4.31
C ILE A 8 3.87 -1.89 -4.63
N MET A 9 4.66 -2.97 -4.63
CA MET A 9 6.10 -2.89 -4.91
C MET A 9 6.40 -2.33 -6.30
N VAL A 10 5.63 -2.73 -7.32
CA VAL A 10 5.77 -2.22 -8.69
C VAL A 10 5.46 -0.73 -8.76
N ILE A 11 4.38 -0.27 -8.13
CA ILE A 11 4.00 1.15 -8.11
C ILE A 11 5.04 1.97 -7.34
N MET A 12 5.50 1.47 -6.19
CA MET A 12 6.58 2.09 -5.43
C MET A 12 7.86 2.22 -6.26
N ALA A 13 8.24 1.18 -7.00
CA ALA A 13 9.40 1.22 -7.89
C ALA A 13 9.21 2.24 -9.02
N LYS A 14 8.04 2.27 -9.66
CA LYS A 14 7.70 3.27 -10.70
C LYS A 14 7.79 4.70 -10.19
N LYS A 15 7.47 4.92 -8.91
CA LYS A 15 7.49 6.24 -8.26
C LYS A 15 8.80 6.54 -7.52
N SER A 16 9.81 5.67 -7.61
CA SER A 16 11.07 5.80 -6.87
C SER A 16 10.86 6.01 -5.37
N LEU A 17 9.83 5.37 -4.80
CA LEU A 17 9.47 5.44 -3.38
C LEU A 17 9.97 4.21 -2.64
N ASN A 18 10.58 4.42 -1.48
CA ASN A 18 10.91 3.34 -0.57
C ASN A 18 9.82 3.17 0.52
N GLN A 19 9.84 2.05 1.25
CA GLN A 19 8.83 1.76 2.28
C GLN A 19 8.83 2.78 3.43
N ILE A 20 9.96 3.44 3.69
CA ILE A 20 10.08 4.45 4.74
C ILE A 20 9.34 5.72 4.31
N GLN A 21 9.58 6.18 3.09
CA GLN A 21 8.91 7.34 2.50
C GLN A 21 7.41 7.09 2.35
N LEU A 22 7.00 5.87 1.97
CA LEU A 22 5.60 5.51 1.93
C LEU A 22 4.97 5.53 3.33
N ALA A 23 5.67 5.02 4.35
CA ALA A 23 5.20 5.06 5.73
C ALA A 23 5.04 6.50 6.23
N GLU A 24 6.00 7.38 5.91
CA GLU A 24 5.94 8.81 6.22
C GLU A 24 4.77 9.51 5.51
N LYS A 25 4.62 9.30 4.21
CA LYS A 25 3.50 9.88 3.42
C LYS A 25 2.14 9.40 3.91
N THR A 26 2.04 8.14 4.31
CA THR A 26 0.78 7.56 4.84
C THR A 26 0.54 7.92 6.29
N GLY A 27 1.51 8.50 7.00
CA GLY A 27 1.45 8.74 8.45
C GLY A 27 1.37 7.44 9.27
N MET A 28 1.94 6.35 8.75
CA MET A 28 1.95 5.03 9.39
C MET A 28 3.34 4.67 9.90
N SER A 29 3.41 3.79 10.89
CA SER A 29 4.70 3.19 11.27
C SER A 29 5.15 2.18 10.20
N ARG A 30 6.46 2.07 9.97
CA ARG A 30 7.05 1.10 9.03
C ARG A 30 6.58 -0.34 9.30
N GLY A 31 6.46 -0.72 10.58
CA GLY A 31 5.95 -2.03 10.97
C GLY A 31 4.50 -2.25 10.58
N ASN A 32 3.63 -1.26 10.81
CA ASN A 32 2.23 -1.35 10.42
C ASN A 32 2.09 -1.47 8.90
N LEU A 33 2.78 -0.61 8.15
CA LEU A 33 2.80 -0.63 6.69
C LEU A 33 3.29 -1.98 6.15
N SER A 34 4.41 -2.49 6.65
CA SER A 34 4.94 -3.81 6.25
C SER A 34 3.94 -4.93 6.52
N THR A 35 3.24 -4.89 7.65
CA THR A 35 2.23 -5.91 7.96
C THR A 35 1.05 -5.84 6.99
N ILE A 36 0.61 -4.64 6.62
CA ILE A 36 -0.46 -4.41 5.62
C ILE A 36 -0.02 -4.94 4.25
N ILE A 37 1.17 -4.55 3.78
CA ILE A 37 1.74 -4.97 2.49
C ILE A 37 1.89 -6.50 2.42
N ASN A 38 2.23 -7.16 3.53
CA ASN A 38 2.34 -8.62 3.58
C ASN A 38 0.98 -9.35 3.74
N GLY A 39 -0.14 -8.70 3.40
CA GLY A 39 -1.45 -9.36 3.29
C GLY A 39 -2.28 -9.38 4.58
N LYS A 40 -1.93 -8.57 5.59
CA LYS A 40 -2.80 -8.37 6.75
C LYS A 40 -4.13 -7.76 6.31
N ARG A 41 -5.22 -8.25 6.90
CA ARG A 41 -6.54 -7.63 6.70
C ARG A 41 -6.50 -6.20 7.22
N CYS A 42 -6.78 -5.25 6.32
CA CYS A 42 -6.85 -3.83 6.64
C CYS A 42 -8.24 -3.26 6.26
N LYS A 43 -8.54 -2.09 6.81
CA LYS A 43 -9.75 -1.33 6.51
C LYS A 43 -9.59 -0.62 5.16
N VAL A 44 -10.71 -0.32 4.50
CA VAL A 44 -10.72 0.44 3.23
C VAL A 44 -9.97 1.76 3.37
N GLU A 45 -10.20 2.48 4.47
CA GLU A 45 -9.52 3.74 4.80
C GLU A 45 -7.99 3.62 4.77
N THR A 46 -7.44 2.51 5.25
CA THR A 46 -5.99 2.25 5.21
C THR A 46 -5.48 2.06 3.79
N VAL A 47 -6.23 1.30 2.97
CA VAL A 47 -5.87 1.08 1.57
C VAL A 47 -5.93 2.40 0.79
N VAL A 48 -6.98 3.19 1.02
CA VAL A 48 -7.16 4.53 0.41
C VAL A 48 -6.00 5.44 0.78
N ARG A 49 -5.59 5.51 2.05
CA ARG A 49 -4.42 6.31 2.46
C ARG A 49 -3.12 5.89 1.75
N ILE A 50 -2.91 4.58 1.58
CA ILE A 50 -1.74 4.06 0.85
C ILE A 50 -1.84 4.42 -0.63
N ALA A 51 -3.04 4.31 -1.21
CA ALA A 51 -3.31 4.68 -2.59
C ALA A 51 -3.10 6.17 -2.84
N ASP A 52 -3.59 7.04 -1.95
CA ASP A 52 -3.38 8.49 -1.98
C ASP A 52 -1.90 8.83 -1.88
N ALA A 53 -1.17 8.19 -0.95
CA ALA A 53 0.27 8.38 -0.81
C ALA A 53 1.06 7.92 -2.05
N LEU A 54 0.53 6.94 -2.77
CA LEU A 54 1.06 6.45 -4.03
C LEU A 54 0.43 7.14 -5.25
N GLU A 55 -0.49 8.09 -5.07
CA GLU A 55 -1.33 8.74 -6.10
C GLU A 55 -1.79 7.77 -7.19
N VAL A 56 -2.42 6.68 -6.77
CA VAL A 56 -3.04 5.65 -7.62
C VAL A 56 -4.43 5.33 -7.10
N ASP A 57 -5.26 4.65 -7.91
CA ASP A 57 -6.55 4.18 -7.44
C ASP A 57 -6.37 3.03 -6.43
N TYR A 58 -7.10 3.08 -5.31
CA TYR A 58 -7.02 2.05 -4.27
C TYR A 58 -7.40 0.66 -4.78
N LYS A 59 -8.22 0.57 -5.84
CA LYS A 59 -8.59 -0.70 -6.50
C LYS A 59 -7.39 -1.37 -7.16
N GLU A 60 -6.44 -0.60 -7.71
CA GLU A 60 -5.22 -1.17 -8.29
C GLU A 60 -4.32 -1.81 -7.23
N LEU A 61 -4.45 -1.41 -5.97
CA LEU A 61 -3.69 -2.00 -4.87
C LEU A 61 -4.33 -3.26 -4.30
N LEU A 62 -5.57 -3.60 -4.67
CA LEU A 62 -6.27 -4.76 -4.13
C LEU A 62 -5.84 -6.04 -4.85
N GLU A 63 -5.83 -7.14 -4.09
CA GLU A 63 -5.75 -8.49 -4.68
C GLU A 63 -7.00 -8.70 -5.54
N GLU A 64 -6.82 -8.93 -6.83
CA GLU A 64 -7.87 -9.49 -7.67
C GLU A 64 -7.91 -10.98 -7.37
N LYS A 65 -8.93 -11.40 -6.63
CA LYS A 65 -9.27 -12.81 -6.59
C LYS A 65 -10.07 -13.12 -7.85
N GLU A 66 -9.48 -13.92 -8.74
CA GLU A 66 -10.24 -14.84 -9.60
C GLU A 66 -11.14 -15.74 -8.73
#